data_AF-A0A968SW62-F1
#
_entry.id   AF-A0A968SW62-F1
#
_cell.length_a   1.000
_cell.length_b   1.000
_cell.length_c   1.000
_cell.angle_alpha   90.00
_cell.angle_beta   90.00
_cell.angle_gamma   90.00
#
_symmetry.space_group_name_H-M   'P 1'
#
loop_
_entity.id
_entity.type
_entity.pdbx_description
1 polymer ?
#
loop_
_entity_poly.entity_id
_entity_poly.type
_entity_poly.pdbx_seq_one_letter_code
_entity_poly.pdbx_strand_id
1 'polypeptide(L)'
;MKELGLLPDLRQALTLTGFWREPSSRAYVAAGSFIRHLFERRGREPLSRLYEAGSFEDAYGEELASLVRGWENELSSSRASPEALAWAEGAFRRPSVFSRACPHETAKLSREANAHLSQGDVEAAEPLLLRIHELYPEPSPLFRLARAELARDRVDSARAWLERVPSEDQLQVDHRVERLELEASIARRSQDTEGASAKVRAAMELSPSYDRERLETARLLAFSRTASVAEPVLDYLDGSLRGEAAVGRLFAARGEGSPDPLVDYLLSRRMQGAGATELALTLARNAASSTLPDALRWEAELMEGRLLFELGRYEEAASAFSSIAVRPARSEVTHEASRWAERSRFNARWPNAPGGVNLGGEP
;
A
#
# COMPACT_ATOMS: atom_id res chain seq x y z
N MET A 1 15.21 -9.25 18.87
CA MET A 1 16.54 -9.60 18.28
C MET A 1 17.45 -10.30 19.27
N LYS A 2 17.75 -9.72 20.45
CA LYS A 2 18.64 -10.34 21.45
C LYS A 2 18.19 -11.73 21.90
N GLU A 3 16.92 -11.88 22.28
CA GLU A 3 16.33 -13.18 22.68
C GLU A 3 16.34 -14.23 21.55
N LEU A 4 16.30 -13.79 20.30
CA LEU A 4 16.35 -14.66 19.13
C LEU A 4 17.79 -15.00 18.70
N GLY A 5 18.81 -14.50 19.41
CA GLY A 5 20.22 -14.64 19.02
C GLY A 5 20.58 -13.90 17.73
N LEU A 6 19.80 -12.89 17.35
CA LEU A 6 19.95 -12.14 16.09
C LEU A 6 20.54 -10.73 16.27
N LEU A 7 20.97 -10.37 17.49
CA LEU A 7 21.55 -9.05 17.76
C LEU A 7 22.98 -8.99 17.18
N PRO A 8 23.29 -8.04 16.28
CA PRO A 8 24.64 -7.89 15.72
C PRO A 8 25.59 -7.32 16.77
N ASP A 9 26.89 -7.62 16.63
CA ASP A 9 27.91 -7.03 17.51
C ASP A 9 28.22 -5.58 17.06
N LEU A 10 27.64 -4.61 17.76
CA LEU A 10 27.84 -3.19 17.44
C LEU A 10 29.29 -2.72 17.57
N ARG A 11 30.11 -3.39 18.39
CA ARG A 11 31.55 -3.10 18.49
C ARG A 11 32.26 -3.33 17.16
N GLN A 12 31.77 -4.28 16.36
CA GLN A 12 32.28 -4.56 15.02
C GLN A 12 31.51 -3.76 13.97
N ALA A 13 30.19 -3.68 14.06
CA ALA A 13 29.34 -3.03 13.06
C ALA A 13 29.57 -1.51 12.92
N LEU A 14 30.01 -0.83 13.99
CA LEU A 14 30.33 0.61 13.98
C LEU A 14 31.77 0.92 13.55
N THR A 15 32.53 -0.08 13.09
CA THR A 15 33.85 0.12 12.47
C THR A 15 33.73 0.23 10.96
N LEU A 16 34.67 0.97 10.34
CA LEU A 16 34.73 1.17 8.88
C LEU A 16 34.71 -0.14 8.07
N THR A 17 35.25 -1.23 8.62
CA THR A 17 35.33 -2.55 7.97
C THR A 17 34.23 -3.51 8.40
N GLY A 18 33.73 -3.42 9.64
CA GLY A 18 32.74 -4.35 10.18
C GLY A 18 31.30 -4.03 9.77
N PHE A 19 31.01 -2.79 9.36
CA PHE A 19 29.72 -2.41 8.75
C PHE A 19 29.32 -3.31 7.57
N TRP A 20 30.30 -3.81 6.82
CA TRP A 20 30.09 -4.63 5.61
C TRP A 20 29.85 -6.12 5.89
N ARG A 21 30.00 -6.61 7.13
CA ARG A 21 29.89 -8.05 7.44
C ARG A 21 28.55 -8.45 8.06
N GLU A 22 27.81 -7.50 8.62
CA GLU A 22 26.53 -7.76 9.28
C GLU A 22 25.32 -7.51 8.36
N PRO A 23 24.17 -8.21 8.53
CA PRO A 23 22.95 -7.88 7.80
C PRO A 23 22.52 -6.43 8.09
N SER A 24 22.45 -5.61 7.03
CA SER A 24 22.22 -4.16 7.12
C SER A 24 20.95 -3.78 7.90
N SER A 25 19.87 -4.55 7.77
CA SER A 25 18.63 -4.31 8.51
C SER A 25 18.78 -4.51 10.02
N ARG A 26 19.57 -5.50 10.46
CA ARG A 26 19.82 -5.75 11.89
C ARG A 26 20.75 -4.69 12.45
N ALA A 27 21.81 -4.36 11.72
CA ALA A 27 22.80 -3.37 12.11
C ALA A 27 22.14 -1.98 12.27
N TYR A 28 21.29 -1.57 11.34
CA TYR A 28 20.63 -0.26 11.38
C TYR A 28 19.65 -0.14 12.56
N VAL A 29 18.84 -1.17 12.80
CA VAL A 29 17.89 -1.20 13.94
C VAL A 29 18.63 -1.24 15.28
N ALA A 30 19.68 -2.05 15.39
CA ALA A 30 20.52 -2.11 16.58
C ALA A 30 21.24 -0.77 16.84
N ALA A 31 21.83 -0.16 15.81
CA ALA A 31 22.50 1.13 15.91
C ALA A 31 21.50 2.24 16.29
N GLY A 32 20.33 2.31 15.67
CA GLY A 32 19.28 3.27 16.04
C GLY A 32 18.83 3.12 17.49
N SER A 33 18.65 1.89 17.97
CA SER A 33 18.33 1.64 19.37
C SER A 33 19.45 2.07 20.32
N PHE A 34 20.71 1.84 19.95
CA PHE A 34 21.88 2.24 20.74
C PHE A 34 22.04 3.76 20.79
N ILE A 35 21.88 4.46 19.67
CA ILE A 35 21.90 5.93 19.62
C ILE A 35 20.76 6.51 20.47
N ARG A 36 19.56 5.92 20.41
CA ARG A 36 18.45 6.32 21.28
C ARG A 36 18.78 6.14 22.75
N HIS A 37 19.37 5.01 23.14
CA HIS A 37 19.84 4.78 24.51
C HIS A 37 20.83 5.85 24.98
N LEU A 38 21.82 6.20 24.14
CA LEU A 38 22.78 7.26 24.45
C LEU A 38 22.10 8.62 24.60
N PHE A 39 21.15 8.95 23.71
CA PHE A 39 20.38 10.18 23.78
C PHE A 39 19.57 10.28 25.08
N GLU A 40 18.84 9.23 25.44
CA GLU A 40 17.98 9.18 26.63
C GLU A 40 18.78 9.24 27.93
N ARG A 41 19.96 8.60 27.99
CA ARG A 41 20.77 8.52 29.21
C ARG A 41 21.77 9.66 29.39
N ARG A 42 22.31 10.18 28.28
CA ARG A 42 23.45 11.12 28.28
C ARG A 42 23.14 12.45 27.60
N GLY A 43 21.95 12.59 27.00
CA GLY A 43 21.50 13.84 26.40
C GLY A 43 22.08 14.14 25.02
N ARG A 44 21.68 15.29 24.48
CA ARG A 44 21.95 15.69 23.09
C ARG A 44 23.39 16.16 22.84
N GLU A 45 24.01 16.85 23.81
CA GLU A 45 25.31 17.49 23.62
C GLU A 45 26.46 16.49 23.34
N PRO A 46 26.63 15.39 24.13
CA PRO A 46 27.59 14.35 23.79
C PRO A 46 27.33 13.72 22.42
N LEU A 47 26.05 13.53 22.06
CA LEU A 47 25.69 12.92 20.78
C LEU A 47 26.08 13.80 19.59
N SER A 48 25.87 15.12 19.68
CA SER A 48 26.31 16.06 18.63
C SER A 48 27.83 15.97 18.40
N ARG A 49 28.61 15.95 19.49
CA ARG A 49 30.08 15.83 19.41
C ARG A 49 30.51 14.51 18.78
N LEU A 50 29.81 13.41 19.05
CA LEU A 50 30.07 12.13 18.39
C LEU A 50 29.86 12.22 16.87
N TYR A 51 28.80 12.88 16.41
CA TYR A 51 28.53 13.03 14.97
C TYR A 51 29.52 13.98 14.28
N GLU A 52 30.08 14.95 15.01
CA GLU A 52 31.07 15.88 14.47
C GLU A 52 32.49 15.29 14.40
N ALA A 53 32.90 14.56 15.44
CA ALA A 53 34.28 14.09 15.59
C ALA A 53 34.48 12.59 15.32
N GLY A 54 33.42 11.78 15.35
CA GLY A 54 33.48 10.32 15.11
C GLY A 54 34.11 9.51 16.24
N SER A 55 34.38 10.12 17.40
CA SER A 55 35.06 9.50 18.55
C SER A 55 34.13 9.37 19.75
N PHE A 56 33.89 8.13 20.20
CA PHE A 56 33.07 7.85 21.38
C PHE A 56 33.75 8.27 22.68
N GLU A 57 35.08 8.11 22.76
CA GLU A 57 35.87 8.51 23.92
C GLU A 57 35.86 10.03 24.10
N ASP A 58 35.99 10.81 23.04
CA ASP A 58 35.96 12.28 23.13
C ASP A 58 34.55 12.81 23.45
N ALA A 59 33.52 12.14 22.93
CA ALA A 59 32.13 12.55 23.10
C ALA A 59 31.57 12.18 24.48
N TYR A 60 31.91 10.99 25.00
CA TYR A 60 31.28 10.41 26.21
C TYR A 60 32.26 10.15 27.35
N GLY A 61 33.57 10.29 27.15
CA GLY A 61 34.60 9.96 28.16
C GLY A 61 34.73 8.46 28.44
N GLU A 62 34.13 7.61 27.60
CA GLU A 62 34.08 6.16 27.76
C GLU A 62 34.31 5.48 26.40
N GLU A 63 34.97 4.33 26.41
CA GLU A 63 35.16 3.51 25.21
C GLU A 63 33.81 2.97 24.69
N LEU A 64 33.68 2.82 23.36
CA LEU A 64 32.50 2.23 22.71
C LEU A 64 32.08 0.89 23.33
N ALA A 65 33.04 0.06 23.71
CA ALA A 65 32.75 -1.23 24.32
C ALA A 65 32.04 -1.11 25.68
N SER A 66 32.32 -0.07 26.46
CA SER A 66 31.61 0.21 27.73
C SER A 66 30.16 0.60 27.47
N LEU A 67 29.97 1.53 26.53
CA LEU A 67 28.66 2.04 26.15
C LEU A 67 27.75 0.93 25.57
N VAL A 68 28.29 0.08 24.70
CA VAL A 68 27.55 -1.06 24.13
C VAL A 68 27.14 -2.06 25.23
N ARG A 69 28.02 -2.35 26.20
CA ARG A 69 27.68 -3.22 27.34
C ARG A 69 26.53 -2.64 28.18
N GLY A 70 26.54 -1.33 28.44
CA GLY A 70 25.47 -0.65 29.17
C GLY A 70 24.10 -0.81 28.49
N TRP A 71 24.07 -0.59 27.17
CA TRP A 71 22.87 -0.79 26.35
C TRP A 71 22.43 -2.27 26.31
N GLU A 72 23.35 -3.21 26.11
CA GLU A 72 23.02 -4.64 26.12
C GLU A 72 22.41 -5.07 27.45
N ASN A 73 22.91 -4.55 28.57
CA ASN A 73 22.36 -4.85 29.90
C ASN A 73 20.94 -4.33 30.07
N GLU A 74 20.62 -3.15 29.54
CA GLU A 74 19.25 -2.63 29.55
C GLU A 74 18.32 -3.50 28.69
N LEU A 75 18.77 -3.95 27.52
CA LEU A 75 18.00 -4.88 26.70
C LEU A 75 17.71 -6.20 27.43
N SER A 76 18.62 -6.69 28.28
CA SER A 76 18.39 -7.90 29.09
C SER A 76 17.34 -7.71 30.18
N SER A 77 17.04 -6.46 30.58
CA SER A 77 16.13 -6.18 31.69
C SER A 77 14.64 -6.25 31.30
N SER A 78 14.35 -6.31 30.00
CA SER A 78 12.99 -6.40 29.45
C SER A 78 12.82 -7.69 28.64
N ARG A 79 11.64 -8.33 28.74
CA ARG A 79 11.29 -9.49 27.93
C ARG A 79 10.38 -9.08 26.77
N ALA A 80 10.65 -9.61 25.59
CA ALA A 80 9.79 -9.45 24.41
C ALA A 80 8.51 -10.27 24.55
N SER A 81 7.39 -9.73 24.06
CA SER A 81 6.14 -10.51 23.97
C SER A 81 6.23 -11.56 22.85
N PRO A 82 5.41 -12.64 22.90
CA PRO A 82 5.36 -13.63 21.83
C PRO A 82 5.08 -13.05 20.44
N GLU A 83 4.22 -12.03 20.35
CA GLU A 83 3.88 -11.34 19.09
C GLU A 83 5.08 -10.56 18.54
N ALA A 84 5.83 -9.89 19.41
CA ALA A 84 7.05 -9.15 19.03
C ALA A 84 8.16 -10.11 18.57
N LEU A 85 8.26 -11.31 19.17
CA LEU A 85 9.19 -12.35 18.75
C LEU A 85 8.82 -12.89 17.35
N ALA A 86 7.54 -13.19 17.10
CA ALA A 86 7.07 -13.68 15.80
C ALA A 86 7.30 -12.66 14.67
N TRP A 87 6.99 -11.39 14.91
CA TRP A 87 7.29 -10.32 13.96
C TRP A 87 8.79 -10.18 13.70
N ALA A 88 9.60 -10.18 14.77
CA ALA A 88 11.05 -10.04 14.67
C ALA A 88 11.71 -11.22 13.93
N GLU A 89 11.16 -12.42 14.06
CA GLU A 89 11.60 -13.61 13.33
C GLU A 89 11.39 -13.43 11.81
N GLY A 90 10.20 -13.01 11.38
CA GLY A 90 9.93 -12.73 9.97
C GLY A 90 10.75 -11.57 9.39
N ALA A 91 10.96 -10.51 10.20
CA ALA A 91 11.67 -9.30 9.79
C ALA A 91 13.20 -9.48 9.75
N PHE A 92 13.79 -10.17 10.74
CA PHE A 92 15.24 -10.20 10.91
C PHE A 92 15.89 -11.55 10.61
N ARG A 93 15.19 -12.69 10.60
CA ARG A 93 15.83 -14.00 10.35
C ARG A 93 16.28 -14.21 8.90
N ARG A 94 15.82 -13.36 7.97
CA ARG A 94 16.24 -13.39 6.57
C ARG A 94 17.77 -13.21 6.44
N PRO A 95 18.47 -14.03 5.62
CA PRO A 95 19.92 -13.98 5.50
C PRO A 95 20.42 -12.70 4.80
N SER A 96 21.72 -12.43 4.93
CA SER A 96 22.37 -11.17 4.53
C SER A 96 22.29 -10.90 3.02
N VAL A 97 22.60 -9.67 2.60
CA VAL A 97 22.60 -9.24 1.20
C VAL A 97 23.58 -10.06 0.33
N PHE A 98 24.62 -10.64 0.94
CA PHE A 98 25.64 -11.41 0.22
C PHE A 98 25.23 -12.85 -0.11
N SER A 99 24.09 -13.31 0.40
CA SER A 99 23.51 -14.62 0.06
C SER A 99 22.32 -14.50 -0.91
N ARG A 100 22.14 -13.35 -1.58
CA ARG A 100 21.01 -13.10 -2.49
C ARG A 100 21.48 -12.77 -3.90
N ALA A 101 20.60 -13.05 -4.87
CA ALA A 101 20.51 -12.27 -6.09
C ALA A 101 20.44 -10.78 -5.73
N CYS A 102 21.25 -9.95 -6.39
CA CYS A 102 21.39 -8.55 -6.02
C CYS A 102 20.01 -7.85 -6.04
N PRO A 103 19.54 -7.22 -4.94
CA PRO A 103 18.27 -6.48 -4.94
C PRO A 103 18.20 -5.41 -6.03
N HIS A 104 19.35 -4.87 -6.47
CA HIS A 104 19.40 -3.95 -7.60
C HIS A 104 19.14 -4.65 -8.94
N GLU A 105 19.57 -5.91 -9.11
CA GLU A 105 19.29 -6.70 -10.31
C GLU A 105 17.80 -7.02 -10.41
N THR A 106 17.18 -7.53 -9.35
CA THR A 106 15.73 -7.80 -9.36
C THR A 106 14.91 -6.52 -9.53
N ALA A 107 15.34 -5.40 -8.92
CA ALA A 107 14.70 -4.10 -9.14
C ALA A 107 14.86 -3.60 -10.58
N LYS A 108 16.04 -3.78 -11.20
CA LYS A 108 16.29 -3.44 -12.60
C LYS A 108 15.39 -4.26 -13.52
N LEU A 109 15.40 -5.58 -13.39
CA LEU A 109 14.55 -6.49 -14.15
C LEU A 109 13.06 -6.15 -13.97
N SER A 110 12.64 -5.82 -12.75
CA SER A 110 11.24 -5.49 -12.47
C SER A 110 10.81 -4.20 -13.16
N ARG A 111 11.68 -3.17 -13.20
CA ARG A 111 11.43 -1.93 -13.95
C ARG A 111 11.34 -2.17 -15.45
N GLU A 112 12.27 -2.94 -16.01
CA GLU A 112 12.27 -3.30 -17.44
C GLU A 112 11.01 -4.10 -17.80
N ALA A 113 10.66 -5.11 -17.00
CA ALA A 113 9.42 -5.87 -17.19
C ALA A 113 8.17 -4.97 -17.12
N ASN A 114 8.11 -4.03 -16.16
CA ASN A 114 6.99 -3.09 -16.07
C ASN A 114 6.91 -2.16 -17.29
N ALA A 115 8.03 -1.74 -17.86
CA ALA A 115 8.06 -0.96 -19.09
C ALA A 115 7.45 -1.74 -20.27
N HIS A 116 7.87 -2.99 -20.48
CA HIS A 116 7.29 -3.86 -21.50
C HIS A 116 5.80 -4.13 -21.26
N LEU A 117 5.40 -4.46 -20.02
CA LEU A 117 3.98 -4.65 -19.69
C LEU A 117 3.14 -3.39 -19.93
N SER A 118 3.67 -2.19 -19.63
CA SER A 118 2.95 -0.94 -19.90
C SER A 118 2.70 -0.67 -21.38
N GLN A 119 3.50 -1.29 -22.25
CA GLN A 119 3.37 -1.22 -23.71
C GLN A 119 2.56 -2.40 -24.27
N GLY A 120 2.13 -3.33 -23.41
CA GLY A 120 1.42 -4.56 -23.81
C GLY A 120 2.33 -5.67 -24.34
N ASP A 121 3.65 -5.50 -24.26
CA ASP A 121 4.65 -6.45 -24.74
C ASP A 121 4.93 -7.52 -23.67
N VAL A 122 3.99 -8.46 -23.53
CA VAL A 122 4.09 -9.54 -22.53
C VAL A 122 5.22 -10.50 -22.89
N GLU A 123 5.44 -10.73 -24.19
CA GLU A 123 6.47 -11.61 -24.71
C GLU A 123 7.88 -11.16 -24.30
N ALA A 124 8.16 -9.84 -24.30
CA ALA A 124 9.42 -9.32 -23.78
C ALA A 124 9.47 -9.23 -22.25
N ALA A 125 8.32 -9.04 -21.58
CA ALA A 125 8.27 -9.00 -20.11
C ALA A 125 8.45 -10.38 -19.47
N GLU A 126 8.00 -11.45 -20.12
CA GLU A 126 8.01 -12.82 -19.60
C GLU A 126 9.40 -13.31 -19.16
N PRO A 127 10.45 -13.29 -20.00
CA PRO A 127 11.77 -13.77 -19.58
C PRO A 127 12.32 -12.98 -18.39
N LEU A 128 12.00 -11.69 -18.28
CA LEU A 128 12.41 -10.84 -17.16
C LEU A 128 11.69 -11.24 -15.86
N LEU A 129 10.39 -11.52 -15.92
CA LEU A 129 9.59 -11.95 -14.78
C LEU A 129 9.96 -13.36 -14.31
N LEU A 130 10.20 -14.27 -15.25
CA LEU A 130 10.71 -15.61 -14.95
C LEU A 130 12.09 -15.53 -14.31
N ARG A 131 12.97 -14.66 -14.79
CA ARG A 131 14.28 -14.45 -14.17
C ARG A 131 14.16 -13.93 -12.74
N ILE A 132 13.23 -13.01 -12.46
CA ILE A 132 12.96 -12.56 -11.09
C ILE A 132 12.50 -13.73 -10.22
N HIS A 133 11.59 -14.57 -10.73
CA HIS A 133 11.09 -15.74 -10.01
C HIS A 133 12.19 -16.79 -9.74
N GLU A 134 13.12 -17.00 -10.67
CA GLU A 134 14.29 -17.87 -10.44
C GLU A 134 15.21 -17.33 -9.35
N LEU A 135 15.46 -16.02 -9.36
CA LEU A 135 16.32 -15.35 -8.39
C LEU A 135 15.69 -15.26 -6.99
N TYR A 136 14.36 -15.14 -6.94
CA TYR A 136 13.56 -15.07 -5.74
C TYR A 136 12.19 -15.74 -5.98
N PRO A 137 12.02 -17.03 -5.60
CA PRO A 137 10.82 -17.84 -5.87
C PRO A 137 9.55 -17.40 -5.14
N GLU A 138 9.11 -16.17 -5.37
CA GLU A 138 7.83 -15.65 -4.91
C GLU A 138 6.75 -15.79 -6.00
N PRO A 139 5.45 -15.84 -5.60
CA PRO A 139 4.32 -15.86 -6.53
C PRO A 139 4.17 -14.60 -7.40
N SER A 140 4.64 -13.44 -6.92
CA SER A 140 4.33 -12.13 -7.52
C SER A 140 4.64 -12.01 -9.04
N PRO A 141 5.78 -12.48 -9.57
CA PRO A 141 6.03 -12.46 -11.01
C PRO A 141 5.02 -13.30 -11.82
N LEU A 142 4.54 -14.42 -11.27
CA LEU A 142 3.53 -15.26 -11.92
C LEU A 142 2.15 -14.58 -11.93
N PHE A 143 1.77 -13.90 -10.84
CA PHE A 143 0.55 -13.09 -10.81
C PHE A 143 0.60 -11.94 -11.82
N ARG A 144 1.75 -11.30 -12.00
CA ARG A 144 1.95 -10.25 -13.01
C ARG A 144 1.75 -10.79 -14.43
N LEU A 145 2.24 -12.00 -14.72
CA LEU A 145 2.02 -12.67 -16.00
C LEU A 145 0.56 -13.04 -16.21
N ALA A 146 -0.09 -13.65 -15.21
CA ALA A 146 -1.51 -13.97 -15.28
C ALA A 146 -2.38 -12.73 -15.56
N ARG A 147 -2.10 -11.61 -14.87
CA ARG A 147 -2.79 -10.33 -15.08
C ARG A 147 -2.55 -9.77 -16.50
N ALA A 148 -1.34 -9.90 -17.02
CA ALA A 148 -0.99 -9.42 -18.35
C ALA A 148 -1.71 -10.22 -19.46
N GLU A 149 -1.81 -11.54 -19.29
CA GLU A 149 -2.56 -12.42 -20.21
C GLU A 149 -4.08 -12.13 -20.14
N LEU A 150 -4.64 -11.89 -18.95
CA LEU A 150 -6.03 -11.47 -18.79
C LEU A 150 -6.35 -10.14 -19.50
N ALA A 151 -5.41 -9.19 -19.48
CA ALA A 151 -5.57 -7.91 -20.20
C ALA A 151 -5.60 -8.09 -21.72
N ARG A 152 -5.10 -9.22 -22.24
CA ARG A 152 -5.12 -9.61 -23.67
C ARG A 152 -6.20 -10.64 -23.99
N ASP A 153 -7.11 -10.89 -23.05
CA ASP A 153 -8.19 -11.87 -23.16
C ASP A 153 -7.71 -13.32 -23.36
N ARG A 154 -6.46 -13.62 -22.96
CA ARG A 154 -5.85 -14.96 -23.04
C ARG A 154 -6.09 -15.73 -21.73
N VAL A 155 -7.35 -16.12 -21.51
CA VAL A 155 -7.81 -16.75 -20.26
C VAL A 155 -7.05 -18.04 -19.93
N ASP A 156 -6.81 -18.90 -20.92
CA ASP A 156 -6.11 -20.18 -20.71
C ASP A 156 -4.65 -19.98 -20.30
N SER A 157 -3.96 -19.02 -20.93
CA SER A 157 -2.59 -18.64 -20.55
C SER A 157 -2.54 -18.08 -19.13
N ALA A 158 -3.50 -17.23 -18.75
CA ALA A 158 -3.59 -16.72 -17.39
C ALA A 158 -3.79 -17.83 -16.35
N ARG A 159 -4.65 -18.81 -16.66
CA ARG A 159 -4.88 -19.99 -15.82
C ARG A 159 -3.61 -20.82 -15.66
N ALA A 160 -2.89 -21.09 -16.76
CA ALA A 160 -1.62 -21.83 -16.73
C ALA A 160 -0.57 -21.14 -15.83
N TRP A 161 -0.54 -19.81 -15.80
CA TRP A 161 0.33 -19.07 -14.87
C TRP A 161 -0.07 -19.24 -13.41
N LEU A 162 -1.38 -19.24 -13.10
CA LEU A 162 -1.86 -19.47 -11.73
C LEU A 162 -1.66 -20.92 -11.26
N GLU A 163 -1.66 -21.90 -12.16
CA GLU A 163 -1.35 -23.29 -11.84
C GLU A 163 0.11 -23.49 -11.39
N ARG A 164 1.01 -22.58 -11.79
CA ARG A 164 2.41 -22.56 -11.36
C ARG A 164 2.61 -21.89 -9.99
N VAL A 165 1.60 -21.20 -9.48
CA VAL A 165 1.64 -20.59 -8.14
C VAL A 165 1.51 -21.70 -7.09
N PRO A 166 2.32 -21.68 -6.01
CA PRO A 166 2.21 -22.63 -4.92
C PRO A 166 0.78 -22.80 -4.37
N SER A 167 0.52 -23.94 -3.74
CA SER A 167 -0.77 -24.25 -3.12
C SER A 167 -1.11 -23.27 -2.00
N GLU A 168 -2.41 -23.08 -1.74
CA GLU A 168 -2.90 -22.03 -0.84
C GLU A 168 -2.33 -22.11 0.59
N ASP A 169 -2.03 -23.31 1.09
CA ASP A 169 -1.43 -23.56 2.40
C ASP A 169 -0.01 -23.00 2.54
N GLN A 170 0.67 -22.75 1.42
CA GLN A 170 2.02 -22.21 1.36
C GLN A 170 2.04 -20.69 1.11
N LEU A 171 0.89 -20.09 0.82
CA LEU A 171 0.78 -18.68 0.47
C LEU A 171 0.49 -17.82 1.69
N GLN A 172 1.17 -16.67 1.75
CA GLN A 172 0.79 -15.59 2.67
C GLN A 172 -0.61 -15.06 2.31
N VAL A 173 -1.29 -14.46 3.29
CA VAL A 173 -2.67 -13.95 3.14
C VAL A 173 -2.81 -13.05 1.91
N ASP A 174 -1.90 -12.11 1.70
CA ASP A 174 -1.96 -11.18 0.56
C ASP A 174 -1.88 -11.90 -0.80
N HIS A 175 -1.02 -12.91 -0.92
CA HIS A 175 -0.91 -13.72 -2.14
C HIS A 175 -2.13 -14.60 -2.36
N ARG A 176 -2.75 -15.11 -1.29
CA ARG A 176 -4.02 -15.85 -1.40
C ARG A 176 -5.14 -14.93 -1.92
N VAL A 177 -5.18 -13.68 -1.45
CA VAL A 177 -6.15 -12.72 -1.97
C VAL A 177 -5.87 -12.36 -3.43
N GLU A 178 -4.61 -12.06 -3.81
CA GLU A 178 -4.27 -11.76 -5.21
C GLU A 178 -4.63 -12.94 -6.14
N ARG A 179 -4.44 -14.19 -5.68
CA ARG A 179 -4.92 -15.38 -6.38
C ARG A 179 -6.44 -15.38 -6.56
N LEU A 180 -7.20 -15.15 -5.49
CA LEU A 180 -8.68 -15.10 -5.55
C LEU A 180 -9.17 -14.00 -6.50
N GLU A 181 -8.53 -12.83 -6.50
CA GLU A 181 -8.84 -11.72 -7.41
C GLU A 181 -8.62 -12.13 -8.88
N LEU A 182 -7.51 -12.79 -9.20
CA LEU A 182 -7.22 -13.26 -10.56
C LEU A 182 -8.15 -14.41 -10.98
N GLU A 183 -8.48 -15.32 -10.06
CA GLU A 183 -9.46 -16.39 -10.30
C GLU A 183 -10.86 -15.82 -10.55
N ALA A 184 -11.23 -14.73 -9.86
CA ALA A 184 -12.49 -14.02 -10.12
C ALA A 184 -12.52 -13.41 -11.53
N SER A 185 -11.43 -12.77 -11.96
CA SER A 185 -11.31 -12.23 -13.33
C SER A 185 -11.36 -13.34 -14.39
N ILE A 186 -10.72 -14.49 -14.15
CA ILE A 186 -10.80 -15.67 -15.02
C ILE A 186 -12.24 -16.19 -15.11
N ALA A 187 -12.93 -16.36 -13.98
CA ALA A 187 -14.32 -16.84 -13.94
C ALA A 187 -15.24 -15.88 -14.71
N ARG A 188 -15.07 -14.57 -14.51
CA ARG A 188 -15.79 -13.53 -15.26
C ARG A 188 -15.60 -13.65 -16.76
N ARG A 189 -14.35 -13.73 -17.24
CA ARG A 189 -14.06 -13.88 -18.68
C ARG A 189 -14.60 -15.20 -19.25
N SER A 190 -14.74 -16.21 -18.40
CA SER A 190 -15.37 -17.51 -18.73
C SER A 190 -16.90 -17.49 -18.61
N GLN A 191 -17.52 -16.32 -18.42
CA GLN A 191 -18.97 -16.12 -18.23
C GLN A 191 -19.54 -16.76 -16.94
N ASP A 192 -18.70 -17.16 -16.00
CA ASP A 192 -19.08 -17.68 -14.67
C ASP A 192 -19.16 -16.52 -13.65
N THR A 193 -20.26 -15.78 -13.71
CA THR A 193 -20.49 -14.60 -12.83
C THR A 193 -20.70 -15.00 -11.37
N GLU A 194 -21.30 -16.16 -11.12
CA GLU A 194 -21.52 -16.67 -9.76
C GLU A 194 -20.20 -17.08 -9.10
N GLY A 195 -19.37 -17.85 -9.82
CA GLY A 195 -18.03 -18.20 -9.37
C GLY A 195 -17.15 -16.97 -9.18
N ALA A 196 -17.20 -16.00 -10.09
CA ALA A 196 -16.48 -14.73 -9.93
C ALA A 196 -16.90 -13.98 -8.65
N SER A 197 -18.20 -13.88 -8.40
CA SER A 197 -18.75 -13.23 -7.20
C SER A 197 -18.36 -13.99 -5.92
N ALA A 198 -18.33 -15.33 -5.95
CA ALA A 198 -17.91 -16.13 -4.81
C ALA A 198 -16.44 -15.90 -4.46
N LYS A 199 -15.54 -15.83 -5.47
CA LYS A 199 -14.12 -15.53 -5.25
C LYS A 199 -13.88 -14.13 -4.72
N VAL A 200 -14.63 -13.14 -5.20
CA VAL A 200 -14.60 -11.76 -4.65
C VAL A 200 -15.01 -11.72 -3.18
N ARG A 201 -16.09 -12.42 -2.79
CA ARG A 201 -16.49 -12.51 -1.37
C ARG A 201 -15.44 -13.21 -0.51
N ALA A 202 -14.86 -14.31 -1.00
CA ALA A 202 -13.79 -15.01 -0.30
C ALA A 202 -12.55 -14.11 -0.09
N ALA A 203 -12.18 -13.29 -1.08
CA ALA A 203 -11.09 -12.32 -0.95
C ALA A 203 -11.37 -11.28 0.15
N MET A 204 -12.60 -10.78 0.21
CA MET A 204 -13.05 -9.82 1.22
C MET A 204 -13.07 -10.41 2.64
N GLU A 205 -13.49 -11.67 2.79
CA GLU A 205 -13.49 -12.38 4.08
C GLU A 205 -12.09 -12.71 4.57
N LEU A 206 -11.18 -13.05 3.65
CA LEU A 206 -9.82 -13.48 3.99
C LEU A 206 -8.93 -12.34 4.52
N SER A 207 -9.13 -11.11 4.04
CA SER A 207 -8.37 -9.93 4.47
C SER A 207 -9.32 -8.76 4.73
N PRO A 208 -10.01 -8.76 5.89
CA PRO A 208 -11.00 -7.74 6.21
C PRO A 208 -10.32 -6.40 6.47
N SER A 209 -10.49 -5.46 5.55
CA SER A 209 -10.10 -4.06 5.72
C SER A 209 -11.13 -3.17 5.03
N TYR A 210 -11.23 -1.90 5.46
CA TYR A 210 -12.14 -0.95 4.84
C TYR A 210 -11.82 -0.71 3.36
N ASP A 211 -10.53 -0.64 3.01
CA ASP A 211 -10.10 -0.48 1.61
C ASP A 211 -10.47 -1.67 0.73
N ARG A 212 -10.30 -2.90 1.25
CA ARG A 212 -10.68 -4.11 0.52
C ARG A 212 -12.19 -4.22 0.39
N GLU A 213 -12.95 -4.03 1.47
CA GLU A 213 -14.41 -4.05 1.42
C GLU A 213 -14.92 -3.11 0.33
N ARG A 214 -14.38 -1.89 0.26
CA ARG A 214 -14.74 -0.89 -0.74
C ARG A 214 -14.43 -1.35 -2.17
N LEU A 215 -13.23 -1.87 -2.42
CA LEU A 215 -12.83 -2.38 -3.74
C LEU A 215 -13.72 -3.55 -4.18
N GLU A 216 -13.91 -4.54 -3.31
CA GLU A 216 -14.69 -5.73 -3.62
C GLU A 216 -16.19 -5.44 -3.73
N THR A 217 -16.70 -4.48 -2.95
CA THR A 217 -18.07 -3.99 -3.08
C THR A 217 -18.30 -3.34 -4.46
N ALA A 218 -17.33 -2.58 -4.98
CA ALA A 218 -17.40 -2.04 -6.33
C ALA A 218 -17.46 -3.15 -7.39
N ARG A 219 -16.65 -4.21 -7.25
CA ARG A 219 -16.68 -5.37 -8.16
C ARG A 219 -18.01 -6.12 -8.10
N LEU A 220 -18.51 -6.43 -6.90
CA LEU A 220 -19.81 -7.08 -6.71
C LEU A 220 -20.96 -6.25 -7.29
N LEU A 221 -20.93 -4.94 -7.10
CA LEU A 221 -21.94 -4.05 -7.66
C LEU A 221 -21.88 -4.04 -9.18
N ALA A 222 -20.68 -4.04 -9.78
CA ALA A 222 -20.51 -4.10 -11.24
C ALA A 222 -21.13 -5.37 -11.86
N PHE A 223 -21.03 -6.54 -11.20
CA PHE A 223 -21.67 -7.77 -11.68
C PHE A 223 -23.21 -7.69 -11.76
N SER A 224 -23.83 -6.77 -11.02
CA SER A 224 -25.28 -6.53 -11.07
C SER A 224 -25.71 -5.52 -12.16
N ARG A 225 -24.76 -4.97 -12.92
CA ARG A 225 -25.02 -3.96 -13.96
C ARG A 225 -25.13 -4.57 -15.35
N THR A 226 -25.63 -3.78 -16.29
CA THR A 226 -25.61 -4.15 -17.71
C THR A 226 -24.17 -4.26 -18.21
N ALA A 227 -23.93 -5.07 -19.24
CA ALA A 227 -22.59 -5.27 -19.81
C ALA A 227 -21.91 -3.95 -20.23
N SER A 228 -22.67 -2.96 -20.69
CA SER A 228 -22.17 -1.63 -21.06
C SER A 228 -21.53 -0.86 -19.91
N VAL A 229 -21.93 -1.15 -18.67
CA VAL A 229 -21.36 -0.57 -17.44
C VAL A 229 -20.37 -1.53 -16.80
N ALA A 230 -20.76 -2.81 -16.67
CA ALA A 230 -19.98 -3.83 -15.99
C ALA A 230 -18.59 -4.02 -16.62
N GLU A 231 -18.49 -4.13 -17.95
CA GLU A 231 -17.22 -4.41 -18.61
C GLU A 231 -16.17 -3.31 -18.41
N PRO A 232 -16.44 -2.01 -18.71
CA PRO A 232 -15.47 -0.95 -18.44
C PRO A 232 -15.09 -0.82 -16.98
N VAL A 233 -16.05 -1.02 -16.06
CA VAL A 233 -15.79 -0.94 -14.62
C VAL A 233 -14.87 -2.07 -14.17
N LEU A 234 -15.19 -3.32 -14.53
CA LEU A 234 -14.40 -4.48 -14.13
C LEU A 234 -13.01 -4.47 -14.78
N ASP A 235 -12.91 -4.08 -16.05
CA ASP A 235 -11.62 -3.91 -16.72
C ASP A 235 -10.74 -2.85 -16.03
N TYR A 236 -11.35 -1.76 -15.55
CA TYR A 236 -10.67 -0.71 -14.78
C TYR A 236 -10.22 -1.22 -13.40
N LEU A 237 -11.08 -1.93 -12.67
CA LEU A 237 -10.78 -2.48 -11.34
C LEU A 237 -9.77 -3.64 -11.38
N ASP A 238 -9.70 -4.38 -12.48
CA ASP A 238 -8.69 -5.41 -12.74
C ASP A 238 -7.35 -4.79 -13.21
N GLY A 239 -7.37 -3.49 -13.54
CA GLY A 239 -6.22 -2.76 -14.06
C GLY A 239 -5.86 -3.15 -15.49
N SER A 240 -6.77 -3.77 -16.25
CA SER A 240 -6.59 -4.00 -17.70
C SER A 240 -6.89 -2.75 -18.52
N LEU A 241 -7.74 -1.86 -18.00
CA LEU A 241 -8.08 -0.57 -18.59
C LEU A 241 -7.42 0.56 -17.78
N ARG A 242 -6.52 1.32 -18.41
CA ARG A 242 -5.69 2.36 -17.75
C ARG A 242 -5.62 3.66 -18.56
N GLY A 243 -4.98 4.67 -17.96
CA GLY A 243 -4.64 5.92 -18.65
C GLY A 243 -5.85 6.73 -19.10
N GLU A 244 -5.74 7.38 -20.26
CA GLU A 244 -6.82 8.16 -20.88
C GLU A 244 -7.93 7.26 -21.43
N ALA A 245 -7.59 6.07 -21.92
CA ALA A 245 -8.57 5.09 -22.39
C ALA A 245 -9.56 4.69 -21.29
N ALA A 246 -9.08 4.56 -20.04
CA ALA A 246 -9.95 4.32 -18.89
C ALA A 246 -10.96 5.44 -18.66
N VAL A 247 -10.52 6.69 -18.76
CA VAL A 247 -11.39 7.85 -18.59
C VAL A 247 -12.48 7.85 -19.66
N GLY A 248 -12.11 7.71 -20.94
CA GLY A 248 -13.06 7.69 -22.05
C GLY A 248 -14.08 6.54 -21.95
N ARG A 249 -13.62 5.33 -21.63
CA ARG A 249 -14.51 4.16 -21.49
C ARG A 249 -15.45 4.25 -20.27
N LEU A 250 -14.97 4.79 -19.15
CA LEU A 250 -15.83 5.03 -17.99
C LEU A 250 -16.85 6.15 -18.27
N PHE A 251 -16.47 7.23 -18.96
CA PHE A 251 -17.44 8.26 -19.39
C PHE A 251 -18.49 7.69 -20.35
N ALA A 252 -18.10 6.81 -21.27
CA ALA A 252 -19.07 6.12 -22.14
C ALA A 252 -20.01 5.21 -21.32
N ALA A 253 -19.47 4.47 -20.34
CA ALA A 253 -20.25 3.62 -19.43
C ALA A 253 -21.23 4.43 -18.56
N ARG A 254 -20.86 5.66 -18.18
CA ARG A 254 -21.69 6.56 -17.38
C ARG A 254 -23.03 6.84 -18.06
N GLY A 255 -23.01 7.09 -19.38
CA GLY A 255 -24.20 7.53 -20.12
C GLY A 255 -24.65 8.96 -19.79
N GLU A 256 -25.45 9.56 -20.67
CA GLU A 256 -25.89 10.96 -20.54
C GLU A 256 -27.24 11.12 -19.80
N GLY A 257 -28.11 10.11 -19.84
CA GLY A 257 -29.48 10.21 -19.33
C GLY A 257 -29.64 9.93 -17.83
N SER A 258 -29.13 8.79 -17.37
CA SER A 258 -29.17 8.39 -15.95
C SER A 258 -27.79 7.83 -15.58
N PRO A 259 -26.88 8.69 -15.09
CA PRO A 259 -25.51 8.30 -14.76
C PRO A 259 -25.48 7.21 -13.70
N ASP A 260 -24.74 6.12 -13.95
CA ASP A 260 -24.56 5.09 -12.92
C ASP A 260 -23.70 5.63 -11.76
N PRO A 261 -24.21 5.61 -10.51
CA PRO A 261 -23.48 6.14 -9.36
C PRO A 261 -22.13 5.45 -9.09
N LEU A 262 -21.98 4.18 -9.46
CA LEU A 262 -20.71 3.46 -9.35
C LEU A 262 -19.67 4.05 -10.31
N VAL A 263 -20.10 4.45 -11.50
CA VAL A 263 -19.23 5.06 -12.49
C VAL A 263 -18.84 6.47 -12.07
N ASP A 264 -19.77 7.25 -11.52
CA ASP A 264 -19.48 8.58 -10.96
C ASP A 264 -18.47 8.49 -9.80
N TYR A 265 -18.61 7.49 -8.93
CA TYR A 265 -17.64 7.20 -7.86
C TYR A 265 -16.22 6.94 -8.41
N LEU A 266 -16.10 6.05 -9.40
CA LEU A 266 -14.79 5.67 -9.97
C LEU A 266 -14.16 6.80 -10.79
N LEU A 267 -14.97 7.53 -11.57
CA LEU A 267 -14.51 8.71 -12.31
C LEU A 267 -14.06 9.81 -11.36
N SER A 268 -14.79 10.07 -10.26
CA SER A 268 -14.38 11.06 -9.25
C SER A 268 -12.98 10.75 -8.71
N ARG A 269 -12.75 9.49 -8.29
CA ARG A 269 -11.44 9.03 -7.80
C ARG A 269 -10.34 9.22 -8.85
N ARG A 270 -10.64 8.95 -10.12
CA ARG A 270 -9.69 9.11 -11.22
C ARG A 270 -9.38 10.57 -11.51
N MET A 271 -10.40 11.44 -11.50
CA MET A 271 -10.26 12.88 -11.75
C MET A 271 -9.52 13.60 -10.62
N GLN A 272 -9.69 13.16 -9.36
CA GLN A 272 -8.90 13.65 -8.24
C GLN A 272 -7.39 13.42 -8.48
N GLY A 273 -7.00 12.18 -8.85
CA GLY A 273 -5.60 11.87 -9.17
C GLY A 273 -5.04 12.60 -10.40
N ALA A 274 -5.91 13.12 -11.27
CA ALA A 274 -5.54 13.90 -12.45
C ALA A 274 -5.53 15.43 -12.19
N GLY A 275 -5.86 15.89 -10.98
CA GLY A 275 -5.94 17.31 -10.63
C GLY A 275 -7.19 18.03 -11.18
N ALA A 276 -8.17 17.31 -11.72
CA ALA A 276 -9.43 17.88 -12.21
C ALA A 276 -10.46 18.02 -11.07
N THR A 277 -10.09 18.77 -10.03
CA THR A 277 -10.77 18.78 -8.72
C THR A 277 -12.24 19.18 -8.77
N GLU A 278 -12.62 20.18 -9.59
CA GLU A 278 -14.03 20.61 -9.73
C GLU A 278 -14.92 19.53 -10.37
N LEU A 279 -14.41 18.86 -11.41
CA LEU A 279 -15.12 17.75 -12.03
C LEU A 279 -15.22 16.57 -11.08
N ALA A 280 -14.13 16.26 -10.37
CA ALA A 280 -14.11 15.23 -9.35
C ALA A 280 -15.16 15.51 -8.25
N LEU A 281 -15.30 16.77 -7.80
CA LEU A 281 -16.27 17.16 -6.78
C LEU A 281 -17.71 16.94 -7.26
N THR A 282 -17.99 17.31 -8.50
CA THR A 282 -19.32 17.10 -9.11
C THR A 282 -19.68 15.62 -9.15
N LEU A 283 -18.74 14.77 -9.58
CA LEU A 283 -18.91 13.32 -9.64
C LEU A 283 -19.05 12.69 -8.25
N ALA A 284 -18.27 13.15 -7.26
CA ALA A 284 -18.36 12.66 -5.87
C ALA A 284 -19.74 12.93 -5.26
N ARG A 285 -20.29 14.13 -5.47
CA ARG A 285 -21.64 14.52 -5.00
C ARG A 285 -22.74 13.66 -5.58
N ASN A 286 -22.66 13.35 -6.88
CA ASN A 286 -23.63 12.48 -7.53
C ASN A 286 -23.58 11.06 -6.93
N ALA A 287 -22.37 10.53 -6.73
CA ALA A 287 -22.19 9.22 -6.10
C ALA A 287 -22.69 9.19 -4.65
N ALA A 288 -22.38 10.22 -3.86
CA ALA A 288 -22.76 10.34 -2.45
C ALA A 288 -24.28 10.48 -2.23
N SER A 289 -24.96 11.18 -3.13
CA SER A 289 -26.43 11.38 -3.07
C SER A 289 -27.24 10.20 -3.60
N SER A 290 -26.58 9.16 -4.11
CA SER A 290 -27.21 8.00 -4.74
C SER A 290 -27.31 6.79 -3.80
N THR A 291 -28.06 5.76 -4.22
CA THR A 291 -28.17 4.48 -3.51
C THR A 291 -26.97 3.57 -3.79
N LEU A 292 -25.80 3.96 -3.27
CA LEU A 292 -24.62 3.09 -3.20
C LEU A 292 -24.59 2.29 -1.88
N PRO A 293 -24.02 1.07 -1.90
CA PRO A 293 -23.67 0.35 -0.68
C PRO A 293 -22.84 1.22 0.27
N ASP A 294 -23.02 1.03 1.58
CA ASP A 294 -22.45 1.87 2.63
C ASP A 294 -20.94 2.11 2.46
N ALA A 295 -20.15 1.07 2.18
CA ALA A 295 -18.71 1.21 1.99
C ALA A 295 -18.33 2.22 0.90
N LEU A 296 -19.07 2.23 -0.22
CA LEU A 296 -18.84 3.14 -1.35
C LEU A 296 -19.43 4.53 -1.08
N ARG A 297 -20.61 4.60 -0.47
CA ARG A 297 -21.27 5.86 -0.13
C ARG A 297 -20.44 6.68 0.87
N TRP A 298 -19.96 6.03 1.93
CA TRP A 298 -19.10 6.69 2.93
C TRP A 298 -17.83 7.25 2.31
N GLU A 299 -17.18 6.49 1.42
CA GLU A 299 -16.00 6.99 0.74
C GLU A 299 -16.34 8.13 -0.23
N ALA A 300 -17.46 8.09 -0.94
CA ALA A 300 -17.86 9.17 -1.84
C ALA A 300 -18.07 10.50 -1.07
N GLU A 301 -18.68 10.44 0.12
CA GLU A 301 -18.84 11.60 1.00
C GLU A 301 -17.51 12.09 1.60
N LEU A 302 -16.62 11.17 2.02
CA LEU A 302 -15.26 11.54 2.45
C LEU A 302 -14.48 12.21 1.31
N MET A 303 -14.62 11.70 0.08
CA MET A 303 -14.00 12.25 -1.12
C MET A 303 -14.53 13.63 -1.45
N GLU A 304 -15.84 13.86 -1.37
CA GLU A 304 -16.43 15.20 -1.49
C GLU A 304 -15.80 16.17 -0.50
N GLY A 305 -15.71 15.80 0.79
CA GLY A 305 -15.09 16.64 1.81
C GLY A 305 -13.62 16.96 1.50
N ARG A 306 -12.84 15.97 1.04
CA ARG A 306 -11.42 16.15 0.67
C ARG A 306 -11.26 17.09 -0.53
N LEU A 307 -12.11 16.94 -1.54
CA LEU A 307 -12.12 17.80 -2.73
C LEU A 307 -12.54 19.24 -2.40
N LEU A 308 -13.53 19.43 -1.52
CA LEU A 308 -13.89 20.76 -1.00
C LEU A 308 -12.71 21.41 -0.27
N PHE A 309 -11.97 20.63 0.52
CA PHE A 309 -10.78 21.11 1.20
C PHE A 309 -9.68 21.52 0.21
N GLU A 310 -9.41 20.71 -0.81
CA GLU A 310 -8.43 21.02 -1.88
C GLU A 310 -8.77 22.30 -2.64
N LEU A 311 -10.07 22.59 -2.85
CA LEU A 311 -10.55 23.83 -3.48
C LEU A 311 -10.54 25.05 -2.54
N GLY A 312 -10.07 24.90 -1.30
CA GLY A 312 -10.09 25.97 -0.30
C GLY A 312 -11.48 26.29 0.27
N ARG A 313 -12.50 25.46 -0.02
CA ARG A 313 -13.88 25.60 0.46
C ARG A 313 -14.02 25.01 1.87
N TYR A 314 -13.23 25.53 2.80
CA TYR A 314 -13.01 24.92 4.11
C TYR A 314 -14.25 24.84 5.00
N GLU A 315 -15.18 25.82 4.92
CA GLU A 315 -16.43 25.77 5.69
C GLU A 315 -17.35 24.65 5.21
N GLU A 316 -17.47 24.48 3.89
CA GLU A 316 -18.24 23.40 3.29
C GLU A 316 -17.62 22.04 3.59
N ALA A 317 -16.28 21.94 3.48
CA ALA A 317 -15.55 20.73 3.87
C ALA A 317 -15.81 20.37 5.34
N ALA A 318 -15.71 21.35 6.25
CA ALA A 318 -15.98 21.14 7.67
C ALA A 318 -17.42 20.64 7.92
N SER A 319 -18.41 21.21 7.23
CA SER A 319 -19.80 20.77 7.32
C SER A 319 -19.98 19.34 6.83
N ALA A 320 -19.43 19.02 5.65
CA ALA A 320 -19.50 17.69 5.04
C ALA A 320 -18.93 16.63 5.99
N PHE A 321 -17.70 16.81 6.48
CA PHE A 321 -17.06 15.87 7.41
C PHE A 321 -17.78 15.78 8.77
N SER A 322 -18.30 16.88 9.29
CA SER A 322 -19.05 16.86 10.56
C SER A 322 -20.33 16.02 10.44
N SER A 323 -20.99 16.06 9.28
CA SER A 323 -22.20 15.26 9.05
C SER A 323 -21.90 13.75 9.00
N ILE A 324 -20.72 13.35 8.51
CA ILE A 324 -20.26 11.95 8.51
C ILE A 324 -19.95 11.51 9.95
N ALA A 325 -19.21 12.32 10.70
CA ALA A 325 -18.73 11.98 12.04
C ALA A 325 -19.83 11.71 13.08
N VAL A 326 -21.05 12.23 12.87
CA VAL A 326 -22.20 12.02 13.78
C VAL A 326 -23.11 10.88 13.37
N ARG A 327 -22.90 10.27 12.20
CA ARG A 327 -23.69 9.14 11.70
C ARG A 327 -23.05 7.81 12.15
N PRO A 328 -23.85 6.73 12.30
CA PRO A 328 -23.35 5.41 12.69
C PRO A 328 -22.62 4.73 11.53
N ALA A 329 -21.41 5.20 11.22
CA ALA A 329 -20.50 4.63 10.23
C ALA A 329 -19.48 3.67 10.89
N ARG A 330 -18.63 3.03 10.07
CA ARG A 330 -17.46 2.29 10.56
C ARG A 330 -16.53 3.21 11.34
N SER A 331 -15.84 2.67 12.34
CA SER A 331 -14.99 3.47 13.24
C SER A 331 -13.89 4.20 12.46
N GLU A 332 -13.30 3.57 11.45
CA GLU A 332 -12.28 4.17 10.58
C GLU A 332 -12.80 5.41 9.85
N VAL A 333 -14.01 5.31 9.28
CA VAL A 333 -14.71 6.41 8.58
C VAL A 333 -14.99 7.55 9.55
N THR A 334 -15.53 7.25 10.73
CA THR A 334 -15.85 8.24 11.75
C THR A 334 -14.61 8.97 12.26
N HIS A 335 -13.51 8.25 12.51
CA HIS A 335 -12.24 8.84 12.93
C HIS A 335 -11.63 9.71 11.82
N GLU A 336 -11.65 9.25 10.57
CA GLU A 336 -11.15 10.03 9.44
C GLU A 336 -11.96 11.33 9.26
N ALA A 337 -13.28 11.23 9.22
CA ALA A 337 -14.16 12.38 9.13
C ALA A 337 -13.94 13.38 10.26
N SER A 338 -13.79 12.92 11.50
CA SER A 338 -13.55 13.79 12.66
C SER A 338 -12.26 14.59 12.52
N ARG A 339 -11.15 13.93 12.11
CA ARG A 339 -9.86 14.60 11.88
C ARG A 339 -9.94 15.64 10.78
N TRP A 340 -10.61 15.30 9.67
CA TRP A 340 -10.78 16.24 8.56
C TRP A 340 -11.72 17.39 8.88
N ALA A 341 -12.76 17.18 9.69
CA ALA A 341 -13.63 18.26 10.18
C ALA A 341 -12.84 19.27 11.01
N GLU A 342 -11.98 18.80 11.92
CA GLU A 342 -11.09 19.66 12.72
C GLU A 342 -10.13 20.44 11.82
N ARG A 343 -9.45 19.76 10.89
CA ARG A 343 -8.52 20.39 9.94
C ARG A 343 -9.21 21.46 9.09
N SER A 344 -10.42 21.18 8.62
CA SER A 344 -11.20 22.10 7.79
C SER A 344 -11.62 23.35 8.59
N ARG A 345 -12.09 23.18 9.83
CA ARG A 345 -12.42 24.33 10.72
C ARG A 345 -11.20 25.19 11.03
N PHE A 346 -10.04 24.56 11.22
CA PHE A 346 -8.79 25.29 11.43
C PHE A 346 -8.45 26.17 10.21
N ASN A 347 -8.49 25.62 9.00
CA ASN A 347 -8.16 26.36 7.78
C ASN A 347 -9.21 27.41 7.41
N ALA A 348 -10.50 27.18 7.72
CA ALA A 348 -11.54 28.20 7.58
C ALA A 348 -11.27 29.43 8.45
N ARG A 349 -10.76 29.22 9.68
CA ARG A 349 -10.39 30.32 10.60
C ARG A 349 -9.08 31.00 10.23
N TRP A 350 -8.16 30.28 9.58
CA TRP A 350 -6.82 30.77 9.26
C TRP A 350 -6.41 30.42 7.81
N PRO A 351 -6.97 31.09 6.79
CA PRO A 351 -6.80 30.70 5.39
C PRO A 351 -5.35 30.76 4.86
N ASN A 352 -4.48 31.50 5.56
CA ASN A 352 -3.06 31.72 5.20
C ASN A 352 -2.08 31.09 6.20
N ALA A 353 -2.53 30.22 7.11
CA ALA A 353 -1.62 29.53 8.01
C ALA A 353 -0.68 28.59 7.21
N PRO A 354 0.63 28.53 7.52
CA PRO A 354 1.55 27.56 6.92
C PRO A 354 1.20 26.15 7.44
N GLY A 355 0.15 25.55 6.86
CA GLY A 355 -0.41 24.24 7.22
C GLY A 355 -1.05 23.52 6.04
N GLY A 356 -1.05 24.14 4.85
CA GLY A 356 -1.18 23.45 3.57
C GLY A 356 0.12 22.73 3.20
N VAL A 357 0.63 21.88 4.09
CA VAL A 357 1.69 20.94 3.70
C VAL A 357 1.03 19.91 2.80
N ASN A 358 1.29 20.10 1.51
CA ASN A 358 1.12 19.08 0.50
C ASN A 358 2.03 17.90 0.88
N LEU A 359 1.46 16.83 1.45
CA LEU A 359 2.17 15.57 1.70
C LEU A 359 2.22 14.68 0.44
N GLY A 360 2.04 15.28 -0.75
CA GLY A 360 2.01 14.59 -2.04
C GLY A 360 3.13 15.03 -2.99
N GLY A 361 4.31 15.35 -2.46
CA GLY A 361 5.51 15.54 -3.25
C GLY A 361 6.59 14.56 -2.81
N GLU A 362 6.77 13.47 -3.54
CA GLU A 362 8.06 12.79 -3.62
C GLU A 362 8.48 12.80 -5.10
N PRO A 363 9.78 12.79 -5.41
CA PRO A 363 10.87 13.64 -4.95
C PRO A 363 11.10 14.87 -5.86
#